data_AF-A0AAX1XBY0-F1
#
_entry.id   AF-A0AAX1XBY0-F1
#
_cell.length_a   1.000
_cell.length_b   1.000
_cell.length_c   1.000
_cell.angle_alpha   90.00
_cell.angle_beta   90.00
_cell.angle_gamma   90.00
#
_symmetry.space_group_name_H-M   'P 1'
#
loop_
_entity.id
_entity.type
_entity.pdbx_description
1 polymer ?
#
loop_
_entity_poly.entity_id
_entity_poly.type
_entity_poly.pdbx_seq_one_letter_code
_entity_poly.pdbx_strand_id
1 'polypeptide(L)'
;MFECQMCRRYFSRTAGTPLGEKHLKKLDLFVSLLSQPISCLEAGKQMGSLPDDIGERVKVWRAWLLQLDPSGQWERRIRLGGRPTELNPAPLAFDEIGAREDRALTVHLTREFDDVNSLSQQPLACPDCGSRNTRFDECPNGAFPRFMCLHCRRRFTRRRGTPFLNTKMSSLERMRLFIRHLSLPLSVMQAADLVGTSHGMIHKWLRMFIEFADQLEPSGSLSTRIQLGVEPTETTPCPFCGRAGSAWQTERGHWTCAGCGRLFSMRRTVVERNGVLEIVDESMAGDDEFITPQRTIARHDRHDSEYGKRS
;
A
#
# COMPACT_ATOMS: atom_id res chain seq x y z
N MET A 1 -45.73 -25.22 -20.10
CA MET A 1 -45.82 -23.75 -20.14
C MET A 1 -47.19 -23.37 -19.61
N PHE A 2 -47.29 -22.37 -18.73
CA PHE A 2 -48.50 -21.95 -18.03
C PHE A 2 -48.97 -20.61 -18.61
N GLU A 3 -50.27 -20.37 -18.69
CA GLU A 3 -50.84 -19.08 -19.13
C GLU A 3 -51.51 -18.38 -17.94
N CYS A 4 -51.17 -17.11 -17.70
CA CYS A 4 -51.88 -16.31 -16.72
C CYS A 4 -53.23 -15.85 -17.30
N GLN A 5 -54.35 -16.25 -16.70
CA GLN A 5 -55.67 -15.91 -17.22
C GLN A 5 -55.99 -14.40 -17.19
N MET A 6 -55.33 -13.63 -16.32
CA MET A 6 -55.59 -12.20 -16.15
C MET A 6 -54.79 -11.34 -17.15
N CYS A 7 -53.52 -11.67 -17.40
CA CYS A 7 -52.65 -10.90 -18.30
C CYS A 7 -52.27 -11.61 -19.60
N ARG A 8 -52.77 -12.84 -19.81
CA ARG A 8 -52.55 -13.69 -21.00
C ARG A 8 -51.07 -13.98 -21.32
N ARG A 9 -50.17 -13.75 -20.37
CA ARG A 9 -48.73 -14.04 -20.53
C ARG A 9 -48.43 -15.49 -20.21
N TYR A 10 -47.58 -16.09 -21.03
CA TYR A 10 -47.05 -17.42 -20.81
C TYR A 10 -45.84 -17.38 -19.88
N PHE A 11 -45.73 -18.34 -18.96
CA PHE A 11 -44.60 -18.49 -18.05
C PHE A 11 -44.24 -19.97 -17.83
N SER A 12 -43.03 -20.24 -17.36
CA SER A 12 -42.59 -21.56 -16.91
C SER A 12 -42.49 -21.59 -15.38
N ARG A 13 -42.32 -22.78 -14.80
CA ARG A 13 -42.02 -22.91 -13.35
C ARG A 13 -40.71 -22.21 -12.95
N THR A 14 -39.82 -21.99 -13.90
CA THR A 14 -38.53 -21.34 -13.68
C THR A 14 -38.57 -19.85 -13.96
N ALA A 15 -39.71 -19.30 -14.40
CA ALA A 15 -39.88 -17.87 -14.64
C ALA A 15 -39.64 -17.07 -13.34
N GLY A 16 -38.81 -16.03 -13.43
CA GLY A 16 -38.45 -15.21 -12.26
C GLY A 16 -37.50 -15.88 -11.29
N THR A 17 -36.95 -17.05 -11.62
CA THR A 17 -35.95 -17.75 -10.79
C THR A 17 -34.59 -17.83 -11.49
N PRO A 18 -33.50 -18.09 -10.75
CA PRO A 18 -32.19 -18.35 -11.33
C PRO A 18 -32.11 -19.65 -12.18
N LEU A 19 -33.20 -20.43 -12.25
CA LEU A 19 -33.28 -21.74 -12.91
C LEU A 19 -33.79 -21.67 -14.37
N GLY A 20 -33.88 -20.47 -14.95
CA GLY A 20 -34.32 -20.27 -16.34
C GLY A 20 -33.40 -20.93 -17.39
N GLU A 21 -33.95 -21.19 -18.59
CA GLU A 21 -33.35 -22.02 -19.66
C GLU A 21 -31.90 -21.67 -20.06
N LYS A 22 -31.47 -20.41 -19.88
CA LYS A 22 -30.10 -19.97 -20.23
C LYS A 22 -29.02 -20.42 -19.24
N HIS A 23 -29.38 -21.01 -18.09
CA HIS A 23 -28.43 -21.33 -17.00
C HIS A 23 -28.33 -22.82 -16.62
N LEU A 24 -28.90 -23.73 -17.41
CA LEU A 24 -28.98 -25.16 -17.07
C LEU A 24 -27.68 -25.94 -17.29
N LYS A 25 -26.78 -25.49 -18.18
CA LYS A 25 -25.50 -26.17 -18.40
C LYS A 25 -24.63 -26.06 -17.15
N LYS A 26 -24.24 -27.21 -16.58
CA LYS A 26 -23.44 -27.34 -15.36
C LYS A 26 -24.08 -26.67 -14.13
N LEU A 27 -25.41 -26.64 -14.05
CA LEU A 27 -26.13 -26.08 -12.91
C LEU A 27 -25.77 -26.79 -11.60
N ASP A 28 -25.70 -28.12 -11.61
CA ASP A 28 -25.36 -28.91 -10.42
C ASP A 28 -23.98 -28.57 -9.89
N LEU A 29 -23.01 -28.38 -10.81
CA LEU A 29 -21.68 -27.89 -10.47
C LEU A 29 -21.74 -26.48 -9.89
N PHE A 30 -22.48 -25.55 -10.51
CA PHE A 30 -22.61 -24.20 -9.95
C PHE A 30 -23.19 -24.22 -8.52
N VAL A 31 -24.26 -25.00 -8.30
CA VAL A 31 -24.93 -25.12 -7.00
C VAL A 31 -23.99 -25.74 -5.96
N SER A 32 -23.21 -26.75 -6.31
CA SER A 32 -22.23 -27.35 -5.38
C SER A 32 -21.14 -26.36 -4.97
N LEU A 33 -20.78 -25.43 -5.87
CA LEU A 33 -19.80 -24.38 -5.61
C LEU A 33 -20.35 -23.23 -4.76
N LEU A 34 -21.66 -22.98 -4.71
CA LEU A 34 -22.25 -21.84 -3.99
C LEU A 34 -21.80 -21.74 -2.52
N SER A 35 -21.70 -22.88 -1.83
CA SER A 35 -21.27 -22.93 -0.42
C SER A 35 -19.75 -22.89 -0.24
N GLN A 36 -18.98 -23.00 -1.32
CA GLN A 36 -17.53 -23.06 -1.27
C GLN A 36 -16.94 -21.65 -1.17
N PRO A 37 -15.94 -21.41 -0.30
CA PRO A 37 -15.26 -20.13 -0.16
C PRO A 37 -14.24 -19.90 -1.29
N ILE A 38 -14.67 -20.11 -2.54
CA ILE A 38 -13.83 -19.94 -3.72
C ILE A 38 -14.23 -18.67 -4.47
N SER A 39 -13.31 -18.14 -5.26
CA SER A 39 -13.58 -16.96 -6.08
C SER A 39 -14.45 -17.28 -7.30
N CYS A 40 -15.10 -16.25 -7.88
CA CYS A 40 -15.80 -16.39 -9.16
C CYS A 40 -14.87 -16.83 -10.30
N LEU A 41 -13.58 -16.55 -10.21
CA LEU A 41 -12.58 -17.00 -11.18
C LEU A 41 -12.35 -18.51 -11.09
N GLU A 42 -12.12 -19.02 -9.89
CA GLU A 42 -11.88 -20.45 -9.67
C GLU A 42 -13.11 -21.26 -10.07
N ALA A 43 -14.31 -20.80 -9.68
CA ALA A 43 -15.54 -21.38 -10.18
C ALA A 43 -15.68 -21.24 -11.71
N GLY A 44 -15.27 -20.11 -12.29
CA GLY A 44 -15.26 -19.90 -13.74
C GLY A 44 -14.38 -20.93 -14.46
N LYS A 45 -13.18 -21.23 -13.95
CA LYS A 45 -12.30 -22.29 -14.48
C LYS A 45 -12.96 -23.67 -14.40
N GLN A 46 -13.51 -24.03 -13.24
CA GLN A 46 -14.17 -25.32 -13.05
C GLN A 46 -15.41 -25.48 -13.95
N MET A 47 -16.13 -24.37 -14.19
CA MET A 47 -17.32 -24.37 -15.02
C MET A 47 -17.06 -24.12 -16.51
N GLY A 48 -15.86 -23.66 -16.89
CA GLY A 48 -15.58 -23.20 -18.26
C GLY A 48 -16.43 -21.98 -18.63
N SER A 49 -16.47 -20.98 -17.75
CA SER A 49 -17.28 -19.76 -17.89
C SER A 49 -16.49 -18.54 -17.43
N LEU A 50 -16.88 -17.35 -17.88
CA LEU A 50 -16.20 -16.13 -17.48
C LEU A 50 -16.49 -15.81 -16.00
N PRO A 51 -15.52 -15.28 -15.24
CA PRO A 51 -15.71 -14.93 -13.84
C PRO A 51 -16.85 -13.93 -13.60
N ASP A 52 -17.05 -12.99 -14.52
CA ASP A 52 -18.11 -11.99 -14.45
C ASP A 52 -19.49 -12.65 -14.59
N ASP A 53 -19.63 -13.63 -15.49
CA ASP A 53 -20.86 -14.43 -15.62
C ASP A 53 -21.16 -15.20 -14.33
N ILE A 54 -20.12 -15.72 -13.65
CA ILE A 54 -20.28 -16.38 -12.35
C ILE A 54 -20.75 -15.37 -11.30
N GLY A 55 -20.15 -14.17 -11.28
CA GLY A 55 -20.53 -13.09 -10.38
C GLY A 55 -22.00 -12.66 -10.55
N GLU A 56 -22.45 -12.47 -11.78
CA GLU A 56 -23.85 -12.14 -12.08
C GLU A 56 -24.80 -13.28 -11.65
N ARG A 57 -24.44 -14.53 -11.94
CA ARG A 57 -25.22 -15.68 -11.46
C ARG A 57 -25.31 -15.69 -9.92
N VAL A 58 -24.21 -15.47 -9.21
CA VAL A 58 -24.19 -15.41 -7.74
C VAL A 58 -25.12 -14.30 -7.23
N LYS A 59 -25.12 -13.09 -7.84
CA LYS A 59 -26.02 -11.99 -7.46
C LYS A 59 -27.50 -12.38 -7.61
N VAL A 60 -27.86 -12.98 -8.76
CA VAL A 60 -29.23 -13.43 -9.03
C VAL A 60 -29.67 -14.50 -8.03
N TRP A 61 -28.79 -15.45 -7.68
CA TRP A 61 -29.07 -16.49 -6.68
C TRP A 61 -29.23 -15.91 -5.26
N ARG A 62 -28.38 -14.96 -4.85
CA ARG A 62 -28.53 -14.29 -3.55
C ARG A 62 -29.84 -13.53 -3.45
N ALA A 63 -30.20 -12.77 -4.49
CA ALA A 63 -31.47 -12.04 -4.55
C ALA A 63 -32.67 -12.99 -4.45
N TRP A 64 -32.62 -14.13 -5.14
CA TRP A 64 -33.68 -15.14 -5.09
C TRP A 64 -33.78 -15.82 -3.71
N LEU A 65 -32.67 -16.18 -3.07
CA LEU A 65 -32.69 -16.74 -1.71
C LEU A 65 -33.27 -15.77 -0.68
N LEU A 66 -33.02 -14.47 -0.82
CA LEU A 66 -33.61 -13.44 0.05
C LEU A 66 -35.12 -13.27 -0.18
N GLN A 67 -35.62 -13.53 -1.38
CA GLN A 67 -37.06 -13.57 -1.65
C GLN A 67 -37.73 -14.78 -0.99
N LEU A 68 -37.05 -15.93 -0.96
CA LEU A 68 -37.55 -17.15 -0.33
C LEU A 68 -37.46 -17.12 1.20
N ASP A 69 -36.35 -16.58 1.73
CA ASP A 69 -36.08 -16.45 3.15
C ASP A 69 -35.55 -15.05 3.46
N PRO A 70 -36.44 -14.11 3.83
CA PRO A 70 -36.06 -12.73 4.17
C PRO A 70 -35.11 -12.62 5.37
N SER A 71 -34.99 -13.65 6.22
CA SER A 71 -34.03 -13.64 7.34
C SER A 71 -32.56 -13.69 6.88
N GLY A 72 -32.35 -14.09 5.62
CA GLY A 72 -31.04 -14.24 4.99
C GLY A 72 -30.24 -15.42 5.52
N GLN A 73 -30.85 -16.38 6.21
CA GLN A 73 -30.14 -17.54 6.75
C GLN A 73 -29.49 -18.36 5.63
N TRP A 74 -30.20 -18.55 4.52
CA TRP A 74 -29.69 -19.29 3.36
C TRP A 74 -28.75 -18.49 2.48
N GLU A 75 -29.00 -17.19 2.31
CA GLU A 75 -28.13 -16.32 1.51
C GLU A 75 -26.72 -16.21 2.10
N ARG A 76 -26.59 -16.15 3.44
CA ARG A 76 -25.29 -16.14 4.14
C ARG A 76 -24.48 -17.42 3.94
N ARG A 77 -25.11 -18.53 3.54
CA ARG A 77 -24.40 -19.78 3.23
C ARG A 77 -23.75 -19.75 1.85
N ILE A 78 -24.10 -18.80 0.98
CA ILE A 78 -23.37 -18.60 -0.27
C ILE A 78 -22.02 -17.95 0.07
N ARG A 79 -20.94 -18.71 -0.10
CA ARG A 79 -19.55 -18.28 0.07
C ARG A 79 -18.82 -18.09 -1.25
N LEU A 80 -19.39 -18.60 -2.35
CA LEU A 80 -18.87 -18.41 -3.70
C LEU A 80 -18.85 -16.94 -4.06
N GLY A 81 -17.68 -16.46 -4.50
CA GLY A 81 -17.47 -15.05 -4.80
C GLY A 81 -17.74 -14.14 -3.59
N GLY A 82 -17.60 -14.69 -2.37
CA GLY A 82 -18.28 -14.27 -1.14
C GLY A 82 -18.11 -12.81 -0.70
N ARG A 83 -18.65 -12.50 0.48
CA ARG A 83 -18.57 -11.17 1.10
C ARG A 83 -17.12 -10.83 1.50
N PRO A 84 -16.69 -9.55 1.43
CA PRO A 84 -15.31 -9.14 1.70
C PRO A 84 -14.70 -9.66 3.01
N THR A 85 -15.52 -9.95 4.03
CA THR A 85 -15.13 -10.38 5.38
C THR A 85 -15.10 -11.90 5.61
N GLU A 86 -15.59 -12.73 4.69
CA GLU A 86 -15.77 -14.18 4.92
C GLU A 86 -14.70 -15.07 4.26
N LEU A 87 -13.86 -14.50 3.40
CA LEU A 87 -12.69 -15.20 2.87
C LEU A 87 -11.48 -14.67 3.63
N ASN A 88 -10.79 -15.56 4.33
CA ASN A 88 -9.45 -15.24 4.79
C ASN A 88 -8.55 -15.12 3.56
N PRO A 89 -7.80 -14.01 3.41
CA PRO A 89 -6.79 -13.95 2.37
C PRO A 89 -5.83 -15.12 2.58
N ALA A 90 -5.48 -15.84 1.51
CA ALA A 90 -4.27 -16.65 1.56
C ALA A 90 -3.11 -15.71 1.90
N PRO A 91 -2.18 -16.11 2.79
CA PRO A 91 -0.96 -15.34 2.98
C PRO A 91 -0.31 -15.12 1.64
N LEU A 92 0.05 -13.87 1.34
CA LEU A 92 0.89 -13.61 0.19
C LEU A 92 2.27 -14.14 0.56
N ALA A 93 2.67 -15.22 -0.11
CA ALA A 93 4.05 -15.68 -0.07
C ALA A 93 4.89 -14.61 -0.79
N PHE A 94 5.79 -14.00 -0.04
CA PHE A 94 6.74 -13.01 -0.53
C PHE A 94 8.10 -13.70 -0.53
N ASP A 95 8.81 -13.65 -1.67
CA ASP A 95 10.19 -14.18 -1.75
C ASP A 95 11.13 -13.41 -0.82
N GLU A 96 10.71 -12.22 -0.38
CA GLU A 96 11.44 -11.33 0.52
C GLU A 96 11.29 -11.68 2.01
N ILE A 97 10.65 -12.79 2.38
CA ILE A 97 10.68 -13.29 3.76
C ILE A 97 12.13 -13.60 4.15
N GLY A 98 12.57 -13.07 5.30
CA GLY A 98 13.95 -13.11 5.74
C GLY A 98 14.81 -11.95 5.21
N ALA A 99 14.26 -11.03 4.42
CA ALA A 99 14.95 -9.79 4.06
C ALA A 99 15.21 -8.95 5.33
N ARG A 100 16.42 -8.39 5.43
CA ARG A 100 16.91 -7.68 6.61
C ARG A 100 17.36 -6.28 6.25
N GLU A 101 17.29 -5.38 7.23
CA GLU A 101 17.88 -4.05 7.13
C GLU A 101 19.35 -4.16 6.74
N ASP A 102 19.69 -3.50 5.63
CA ASP A 102 21.05 -3.30 5.21
C ASP A 102 21.72 -2.24 6.11
N ARG A 103 22.35 -2.70 7.18
CA ARG A 103 23.02 -1.81 8.15
C ARG A 103 24.13 -0.97 7.53
N ALA A 104 24.85 -1.49 6.54
CA ALA A 104 25.92 -0.72 5.92
C ALA A 104 25.33 0.47 5.14
N LEU A 105 24.23 0.25 4.41
CA LEU A 105 23.48 1.32 3.76
C LEU A 105 22.92 2.30 4.80
N THR A 106 22.25 1.82 5.84
CA THR A 106 21.65 2.67 6.89
C THR A 106 22.71 3.56 7.53
N VAL A 107 23.83 3.00 7.98
CA VAL A 107 24.91 3.74 8.66
C VAL A 107 25.51 4.78 7.73
N HIS A 108 25.79 4.41 6.48
CA HIS A 108 26.39 5.33 5.52
C HIS A 108 25.44 6.50 5.20
N LEU A 109 24.19 6.22 4.80
CA LEU A 109 23.23 7.26 4.48
C LEU A 109 22.90 8.14 5.69
N THR A 110 22.81 7.56 6.90
CA THR A 110 22.57 8.34 8.12
C THR A 110 23.72 9.31 8.39
N ARG A 111 24.97 8.85 8.26
CA ARG A 111 26.16 9.70 8.45
C ARG A 111 26.19 10.86 7.45
N GLU A 112 26.01 10.59 6.16
CA GLU A 112 26.04 11.63 5.13
C GLU A 112 24.84 12.59 5.25
N PHE A 113 23.67 12.06 5.59
CA PHE A 113 22.49 12.86 5.90
C PHE A 113 22.74 13.79 7.10
N ASP A 114 23.35 13.30 8.16
CA ASP A 114 23.66 14.08 9.35
C ASP A 114 24.69 15.17 9.08
N ASP A 115 25.71 14.91 8.25
CA ASP A 115 26.71 15.91 7.87
C ASP A 115 26.06 17.06 7.08
N VAL A 116 25.26 16.74 6.07
CA VAL A 116 24.52 17.72 5.25
C VAL A 116 23.56 18.56 6.11
N ASN A 117 23.01 17.98 7.17
CA ASN A 117 22.09 18.63 8.11
C ASN A 117 22.77 19.16 9.39
N SER A 118 24.10 19.17 9.44
CA SER A 118 24.85 19.57 10.63
C SER A 118 24.74 21.07 10.92
N LEU A 119 24.60 21.40 12.21
CA LEU A 119 24.65 22.76 12.74
C LEU A 119 26.08 23.25 13.01
N SER A 120 27.11 22.47 12.67
CA SER A 120 28.51 22.86 12.81
C SER A 120 28.80 24.19 12.10
N GLN A 121 29.62 25.05 12.69
CA GLN A 121 30.05 26.29 12.05
C GLN A 121 31.32 26.10 11.20
N GLN A 122 31.86 24.89 11.13
CA GLN A 122 33.06 24.59 10.36
C GLN A 122 32.82 24.74 8.86
N PRO A 123 33.53 25.63 8.14
CA PRO A 123 33.37 25.82 6.71
C PRO A 123 33.83 24.60 5.90
N LEU A 124 33.13 24.34 4.80
CA LEU A 124 33.42 23.28 3.81
C LEU A 124 33.82 23.92 2.48
N ALA A 125 34.34 23.11 1.56
CA ALA A 125 34.63 23.56 0.20
C ALA A 125 33.38 24.16 -0.47
N CYS A 126 33.58 25.19 -1.28
CA CYS A 126 32.48 25.85 -1.98
C CYS A 126 31.86 24.90 -3.02
N PRO A 127 30.53 24.65 -2.99
CA PRO A 127 29.89 23.75 -3.95
C PRO A 127 29.85 24.31 -5.38
N ASP A 128 30.07 25.61 -5.57
CA ASP A 128 30.07 26.24 -6.89
C ASP A 128 31.43 26.18 -7.60
N CYS A 129 32.54 26.27 -6.86
CA CYS A 129 33.88 26.43 -7.44
C CYS A 129 34.95 25.52 -6.82
N GLY A 130 34.60 24.67 -5.87
CA GLY A 130 35.52 23.74 -5.19
C GLY A 130 36.55 24.39 -4.24
N SER A 131 36.64 25.73 -4.21
CA SER A 131 37.62 26.42 -3.35
C SER A 131 37.37 26.14 -1.86
N ARG A 132 38.45 25.89 -1.11
CA ARG A 132 38.43 25.79 0.36
C ARG A 132 38.56 27.15 1.05
N ASN A 133 38.68 28.24 0.29
CA ASN A 133 38.72 29.59 0.83
C ASN A 133 37.29 30.06 1.19
N THR A 134 36.70 29.42 2.19
CA THR A 134 35.34 29.64 2.66
C THR A 134 35.37 30.00 4.14
N ARG A 135 34.38 30.77 4.58
CA ARG A 135 34.21 31.13 6.00
C ARG A 135 32.76 30.96 6.42
N PHE A 136 32.56 30.80 7.72
CA PHE A 136 31.27 30.99 8.34
C PHE A 136 30.82 32.45 8.14
N ASP A 137 29.57 32.65 7.75
CA ASP A 137 28.99 33.99 7.52
C ASP A 137 27.99 34.31 8.63
N GLU A 138 26.97 33.47 8.79
CA GLU A 138 25.92 33.66 9.80
C GLU A 138 25.18 32.35 10.11
N CYS A 139 24.53 32.30 11.27
CA CYS A 139 23.57 31.26 11.61
C CYS A 139 22.31 31.94 12.19
N PRO A 140 21.28 32.20 11.35
CA PRO A 140 20.04 32.79 11.84
C PRO A 140 19.40 31.87 12.89
N ASN A 141 18.74 32.45 13.89
CA ASN A 141 18.10 31.69 14.96
C ASN A 141 17.17 30.59 14.40
N GLY A 142 17.45 29.34 14.74
CA GLY A 142 16.67 28.17 14.30
C GLY A 142 16.86 27.78 12.83
N ALA A 143 17.88 28.30 12.14
CA ALA A 143 18.21 27.96 10.76
C ALA A 143 19.57 27.24 10.63
N PHE A 144 19.86 26.73 9.44
CA PHE A 144 21.15 26.09 9.13
C PHE A 144 22.25 27.14 8.94
N PRO A 145 23.50 26.83 9.35
CA PRO A 145 24.66 27.68 9.11
C PRO A 145 24.83 28.05 7.64
N ARG A 146 25.11 29.33 7.39
CA ARG A 146 25.46 29.87 6.07
C ARG A 146 26.95 30.15 6.01
N PHE A 147 27.51 29.90 4.85
CA PHE A 147 28.91 30.08 4.53
C PHE A 147 29.04 31.03 3.35
N MET A 148 30.17 31.74 3.29
CA MET A 148 30.54 32.56 2.13
C MET A 148 31.86 32.06 1.55
N CYS A 149 31.89 31.85 0.24
CA CYS A 149 33.12 31.60 -0.49
C CYS A 149 33.83 32.93 -0.77
N LEU A 150 35.09 33.07 -0.33
CA LEU A 150 35.86 34.28 -0.55
C LEU A 150 36.42 34.37 -1.97
N HIS A 151 36.46 33.24 -2.70
CA HIS A 151 36.89 33.17 -4.09
C HIS A 151 35.78 33.62 -5.06
N CYS A 152 34.63 32.94 -5.07
CA CYS A 152 33.52 33.25 -5.99
C CYS A 152 32.45 34.18 -5.39
N ARG A 153 32.61 34.60 -4.13
CA ARG A 153 31.72 35.52 -3.39
C ARG A 153 30.26 35.02 -3.21
N ARG A 154 29.97 33.76 -3.51
CA ARG A 154 28.63 33.17 -3.32
C ARG A 154 28.43 32.72 -1.87
N ARG A 155 27.19 32.89 -1.38
CA ARG A 155 26.69 32.30 -0.13
C ARG A 155 26.08 30.93 -0.37
N PHE A 156 26.22 30.04 0.60
CA PHE A 156 25.68 28.69 0.52
C PHE A 156 25.44 28.08 1.91
N THR A 157 24.66 27.00 1.95
CA THR A 157 24.51 26.11 3.10
C THR A 157 25.10 24.74 2.73
N ARG A 158 25.32 23.87 3.73
CA ARG A 158 25.73 22.47 3.47
C ARG A 158 24.78 21.72 2.54
N ARG A 159 23.50 22.07 2.57
CA ARG A 159 22.46 21.45 1.76
C ARG A 159 22.45 21.93 0.31
N ARG A 160 23.25 22.92 -0.05
CA ARG A 160 23.26 23.44 -1.42
C ARG A 160 23.77 22.37 -2.38
N GLY A 161 23.00 22.11 -3.43
CA GLY A 161 23.28 21.03 -4.40
C GLY A 161 22.75 19.67 -3.96
N THR A 162 22.19 19.55 -2.74
CA THR A 162 21.59 18.31 -2.25
C THR A 162 20.06 18.35 -2.38
N PRO A 163 19.39 17.18 -2.41
CA PRO A 163 17.93 17.10 -2.42
C PRO A 163 17.28 17.72 -1.17
N PHE A 164 18.05 17.92 -0.09
CA PHE A 164 17.55 18.37 1.20
C PHE A 164 17.54 19.89 1.41
N LEU A 165 17.87 20.69 0.38
CA LEU A 165 17.95 22.15 0.46
C LEU A 165 16.74 22.79 1.17
N ASN A 166 15.54 22.35 0.82
CA ASN A 166 14.27 22.90 1.32
C ASN A 166 13.61 22.04 2.41
N THR A 167 14.35 21.11 3.02
CA THR A 167 13.83 20.22 4.07
C THR A 167 13.63 21.00 5.38
N LYS A 168 12.45 20.88 6.00
CA LYS A 168 12.17 21.51 7.28
C LYS A 168 12.95 20.81 8.40
N MET A 169 13.46 21.59 9.36
CA MET A 169 14.22 21.05 10.50
C MET A 169 13.38 20.07 11.34
N SER A 170 12.09 20.34 11.49
CA SER A 170 11.14 19.45 12.19
C SER A 170 10.93 18.08 11.53
N SER A 171 11.38 17.89 10.29
CA SER A 171 11.27 16.62 9.56
C SER A 171 12.50 15.73 9.72
N LEU A 172 13.62 16.25 10.24
CA LEU A 172 14.90 15.53 10.22
C LEU A 172 14.88 14.24 11.05
N GLU A 173 14.28 14.28 12.25
CA GLU A 173 14.17 13.09 13.11
C GLU A 173 13.39 11.96 12.42
N ARG A 174 12.26 12.31 11.78
CA ARG A 174 11.46 11.33 11.03
C ARG A 174 12.17 10.84 9.78
N MET A 175 12.93 11.70 9.10
CA MET A 175 13.75 11.26 7.96
C MET A 175 14.85 10.30 8.40
N ARG A 176 15.46 10.51 9.58
CA ARG A 176 16.42 9.57 10.15
C ARG A 176 15.78 8.21 10.44
N LEU A 177 14.58 8.18 11.01
CA LEU A 177 13.81 6.94 11.20
C LEU A 177 13.48 6.27 9.85
N PHE A 178 13.15 7.06 8.83
CA PHE A 178 12.85 6.56 7.48
C PHE A 178 14.06 5.87 6.83
N ILE A 179 15.30 6.35 7.04
CA ILE A 179 16.51 5.75 6.45
C ILE A 179 16.62 4.26 6.78
N ARG A 180 16.29 3.85 8.02
CA ARG A 180 16.34 2.44 8.47
C ARG A 180 15.49 1.49 7.63
N HIS A 181 14.46 2.00 6.98
CA HIS A 181 13.48 1.22 6.24
C HIS A 181 13.79 1.15 4.73
N LEU A 182 14.75 1.94 4.23
CA LEU A 182 15.00 2.09 2.79
C LEU A 182 15.39 0.79 2.09
N SER A 183 16.15 -0.06 2.78
CA SER A 183 16.61 -1.35 2.24
C SER A 183 15.57 -2.46 2.30
N LEU A 184 14.46 -2.23 3.01
CA LEU A 184 13.40 -3.23 3.13
C LEU A 184 12.36 -3.05 2.02
N PRO A 185 11.88 -4.15 1.41
CA PRO A 185 10.84 -4.13 0.38
C PRO A 185 9.45 -3.88 0.99
N LEU A 186 9.25 -2.69 1.56
CA LEU A 186 8.01 -2.24 2.18
C LEU A 186 7.21 -1.38 1.20
N SER A 187 5.88 -1.45 1.28
CA SER A 187 5.03 -0.50 0.54
C SER A 187 5.16 0.91 1.12
N VAL A 188 4.85 1.94 0.32
CA VAL A 188 4.85 3.34 0.80
C VAL A 188 3.85 3.55 1.94
N MET A 189 2.67 2.92 1.86
CA MET A 189 1.69 2.94 2.95
C MET A 189 2.28 2.32 4.24
N GLN A 190 2.98 1.20 4.07
CA GLN A 190 3.93 0.58 5.00
C GLN A 190 4.69 1.62 5.84
N ALA A 191 5.62 2.24 5.14
CA ALA A 191 6.61 3.14 5.72
C ALA A 191 5.98 4.42 6.30
N ALA A 192 4.89 4.90 5.71
CA ALA A 192 4.20 6.09 6.22
C ALA A 192 3.62 5.88 7.61
N ASP A 193 3.00 4.71 7.84
CA ASP A 193 2.49 4.33 9.15
C ASP A 193 3.63 4.15 10.15
N LEU A 194 4.71 3.46 9.77
CA LEU A 194 5.88 3.19 10.63
C LEU A 194 6.59 4.49 11.07
N VAL A 195 6.70 5.46 10.16
CA VAL A 195 7.39 6.73 10.42
C VAL A 195 6.45 7.82 10.97
N GLY A 196 5.14 7.59 10.92
CA GLY A 196 4.12 8.54 11.39
C GLY A 196 4.06 9.81 10.53
N THR A 197 3.95 9.65 9.21
CA THR A 197 3.82 10.76 8.23
C THR A 197 2.90 10.38 7.07
N SER A 198 2.66 11.28 6.11
CA SER A 198 1.78 10.99 4.97
C SER A 198 2.47 10.21 3.84
N HIS A 199 1.69 9.47 3.04
CA HIS A 199 2.20 8.72 1.87
C HIS A 199 2.95 9.64 0.89
N GLY A 200 2.41 10.83 0.62
CA GLY A 200 3.06 11.81 -0.28
C GLY A 200 4.42 12.29 0.24
N MET A 201 4.57 12.41 1.56
CA MET A 201 5.87 12.74 2.18
C MET A 201 6.86 11.59 2.04
N ILE A 202 6.43 10.34 2.24
CA ILE A 202 7.29 9.17 2.03
C ILE A 202 7.75 9.07 0.57
N HIS A 203 6.85 9.23 -0.42
CA HIS A 203 7.27 9.25 -1.84
C HIS A 203 8.30 10.34 -2.12
N LYS A 204 8.09 11.54 -1.56
CA LYS A 204 9.05 12.64 -1.68
C LYS A 204 10.40 12.26 -1.05
N TRP A 205 10.40 11.69 0.15
CA TRP A 205 11.62 11.29 0.84
C TRP A 205 12.35 10.18 0.11
N LEU A 206 11.63 9.16 -0.38
CA LEU A 206 12.20 8.10 -1.19
C LEU A 206 12.96 8.66 -2.41
N ARG A 207 12.32 9.56 -3.17
CA ARG A 207 12.98 10.22 -4.31
C ARG A 207 14.23 11.00 -3.90
N MET A 208 14.14 11.78 -2.82
CA MET A 208 15.29 12.54 -2.32
C MET A 208 16.44 11.63 -1.88
N PHE A 209 16.17 10.49 -1.24
CA PHE A 209 17.21 9.56 -0.81
C PHE A 209 17.80 8.76 -1.97
N ILE A 210 17.03 8.45 -3.01
CA ILE A 210 17.56 7.88 -4.26
C ILE A 210 18.51 8.88 -4.92
N GLU A 211 18.06 10.12 -5.13
CA GLU A 211 18.89 11.18 -5.72
C GLU A 211 20.15 11.45 -4.88
N PHE A 212 20.02 11.43 -3.56
CA PHE A 212 21.16 11.60 -2.65
C PHE A 212 22.14 10.43 -2.72
N ALA A 213 21.65 9.20 -2.79
CA ALA A 213 22.48 8.01 -2.97
C ALA A 213 23.24 8.05 -4.30
N ASP A 214 22.59 8.48 -5.39
CA ASP A 214 23.23 8.65 -6.70
C ASP A 214 24.26 9.78 -6.71
N GLN A 215 24.05 10.86 -5.95
CA GLN A 215 25.04 11.93 -5.77
C GLN A 215 26.28 11.46 -5.02
N LEU A 216 26.12 10.59 -4.02
CA LEU A 216 27.21 10.02 -3.24
C LEU A 216 28.00 8.98 -4.03
N GLU A 217 27.31 8.09 -4.74
CA GLU A 217 27.90 7.04 -5.58
C GLU A 217 27.24 7.01 -6.97
N PRO A 218 27.78 7.76 -7.96
CA PRO A 218 27.20 7.86 -9.30
C PRO A 218 27.10 6.54 -10.10
N SER A 219 27.76 5.48 -9.64
CA SER A 219 27.61 4.11 -10.18
C SER A 219 26.25 3.49 -9.88
N GLY A 220 25.47 4.05 -8.94
CA GLY A 220 24.18 3.51 -8.51
C GLY A 220 24.29 2.37 -7.50
N SER A 221 25.49 2.10 -6.97
CA SER A 221 25.74 1.02 -5.99
C SER A 221 24.98 1.21 -4.67
N LEU A 222 24.66 2.44 -4.29
CA LEU A 222 23.83 2.73 -3.12
C LEU A 222 22.33 2.71 -3.45
N SER A 223 21.91 3.38 -4.52
CA SER A 223 20.48 3.51 -4.87
C SER A 223 19.84 2.17 -5.20
N THR A 224 20.58 1.25 -5.83
CA THR A 224 20.13 -0.13 -6.10
C THR A 224 19.83 -0.97 -4.85
N ARG A 225 20.35 -0.57 -3.69
CA ARG A 225 20.09 -1.24 -2.40
C ARG A 225 18.84 -0.71 -1.70
N ILE A 226 18.22 0.36 -2.24
CA ILE A 226 16.95 0.88 -1.75
C ILE A 226 15.82 0.06 -2.39
N GLN A 227 15.07 -0.66 -1.57
CA GLN A 227 13.99 -1.55 -2.00
C GLN A 227 12.59 -1.06 -1.58
N LEU A 228 12.53 -0.02 -0.75
CA LEU A 228 11.26 0.56 -0.32
C LEU A 228 10.44 1.10 -1.49
N GLY A 229 9.13 0.91 -1.42
CA GLY A 229 8.18 1.33 -2.44
C GLY A 229 7.70 0.19 -3.31
N VAL A 230 7.73 -1.06 -2.82
CA VAL A 230 7.22 -2.19 -3.59
C VAL A 230 5.72 -2.08 -3.85
N GLU A 231 5.36 -2.44 -5.08
CA GLU A 231 3.99 -2.47 -5.60
C GLU A 231 3.69 -3.87 -6.18
N PRO A 232 2.42 -4.27 -6.30
CA PRO A 232 2.07 -5.50 -7.00
C PRO A 232 2.58 -5.49 -8.44
N THR A 233 3.18 -6.60 -8.84
CA THR A 233 3.68 -6.84 -10.20
C THR A 233 2.72 -7.72 -11.00
N GLU A 234 3.06 -7.98 -12.27
CA GLU A 234 2.34 -8.93 -13.13
C GLU A 234 2.29 -10.36 -12.56
N THR A 235 3.25 -10.72 -11.70
CA THR A 235 3.32 -12.03 -11.05
C THR A 235 2.64 -12.06 -9.68
N THR A 236 2.31 -10.91 -9.09
CA THR A 236 1.70 -10.85 -7.75
C THR A 236 0.27 -11.38 -7.77
N PRO A 237 -0.03 -12.52 -7.12
CA PRO A 237 -1.38 -13.09 -7.13
C PRO A 237 -2.29 -12.32 -6.17
N CYS A 238 -3.57 -12.16 -6.53
CA CYS A 238 -4.58 -11.74 -5.56
C CYS A 238 -4.73 -12.82 -4.48
N PRO A 239 -4.65 -12.49 -3.17
CA PRO A 239 -4.74 -13.49 -2.11
C PRO A 239 -6.14 -14.11 -1.95
N PHE A 240 -7.14 -13.59 -2.68
CA PHE A 240 -8.52 -14.08 -2.63
C PHE A 240 -8.93 -14.90 -3.86
N CYS A 241 -8.40 -14.57 -5.04
CA CYS A 241 -8.79 -15.25 -6.29
C CYS A 241 -7.62 -15.87 -7.06
N GLY A 242 -6.38 -15.66 -6.61
CA GLY A 242 -5.17 -16.19 -7.24
C GLY A 242 -4.79 -15.55 -8.57
N ARG A 243 -5.55 -14.57 -9.08
CA ARG A 243 -5.22 -13.89 -10.34
C ARG A 243 -3.99 -13.01 -10.16
N ALA A 244 -2.92 -13.32 -10.89
CA ALA A 244 -1.73 -12.49 -10.98
C ALA A 244 -1.94 -11.26 -11.88
N GLY A 245 -1.20 -10.18 -11.62
CA GLY A 245 -1.12 -9.02 -12.53
C GLY A 245 -2.41 -8.25 -12.74
N SER A 246 -3.32 -8.32 -11.78
CA SER A 246 -4.64 -7.68 -11.88
C SER A 246 -4.87 -6.61 -10.82
N ALA A 247 -3.81 -6.15 -10.15
CA ALA A 247 -3.94 -5.16 -9.10
C ALA A 247 -4.04 -3.74 -9.69
N TRP A 248 -4.90 -2.91 -9.10
CA TRP A 248 -4.94 -1.47 -9.35
C TRP A 248 -5.10 -0.72 -8.04
N GLN A 249 -4.63 0.52 -7.99
CA GLN A 249 -4.62 1.31 -6.77
C GLN A 249 -5.85 2.22 -6.69
N THR A 250 -6.53 2.22 -5.54
CA THR A 250 -7.60 3.18 -5.24
C THR A 250 -7.03 4.58 -5.00
N GLU A 251 -7.87 5.61 -5.07
CA GLU A 251 -7.49 6.99 -4.70
C GLU A 251 -6.89 7.11 -3.30
N ARG A 252 -7.26 6.19 -2.39
CA ARG A 252 -6.75 6.14 -1.00
C ARG A 252 -5.46 5.32 -0.86
N GLY A 253 -4.88 4.84 -1.96
CA GLY A 253 -3.62 4.10 -1.99
C GLY A 253 -3.73 2.57 -1.79
N HIS A 254 -4.93 2.06 -1.47
CA HIS A 254 -5.13 0.62 -1.27
C HIS A 254 -5.15 -0.14 -2.60
N TRP A 255 -4.63 -1.36 -2.61
CA TRP A 255 -4.63 -2.24 -3.79
C TRP A 255 -5.94 -3.01 -3.89
N THR A 256 -6.53 -3.02 -5.08
CA THR A 256 -7.75 -3.77 -5.42
C THR A 256 -7.46 -4.73 -6.56
N CYS A 257 -7.97 -5.96 -6.49
CA CYS A 257 -7.91 -6.89 -7.61
C CYS A 257 -8.99 -6.59 -8.64
N ALA A 258 -8.63 -6.36 -9.91
CA ALA A 258 -9.55 -6.20 -11.03
C ALA A 258 -10.37 -7.46 -11.33
N GLY A 259 -9.91 -8.64 -10.90
CA GLY A 259 -10.63 -9.90 -11.13
C GLY A 259 -11.76 -10.18 -10.15
N CYS A 260 -11.63 -9.80 -8.88
CA CYS A 260 -12.66 -10.06 -7.85
C CYS A 260 -13.15 -8.81 -7.11
N GLY A 261 -12.59 -7.64 -7.41
CA GLY A 261 -12.95 -6.36 -6.80
C GLY A 261 -12.50 -6.19 -5.35
N ARG A 262 -11.71 -7.13 -4.79
CA ARG A 262 -11.33 -7.11 -3.38
C ARG A 262 -10.07 -6.30 -3.12
N LEU A 263 -10.09 -5.57 -2.01
CA LEU A 263 -8.93 -4.89 -1.44
C LEU A 263 -7.97 -5.91 -0.83
N PHE A 264 -6.68 -5.78 -1.09
CA PHE A 264 -5.64 -6.58 -0.43
C PHE A 264 -4.43 -5.71 -0.06
N SER A 265 -3.61 -6.23 0.84
CA SER A 265 -2.51 -5.48 1.46
C SER A 265 -1.16 -5.98 0.96
N MET A 266 -0.28 -5.04 0.62
CA MET A 266 1.15 -5.29 0.40
C MET A 266 1.95 -4.94 1.66
N ARG A 267 1.40 -5.29 2.84
CA ARG A 267 2.12 -5.15 4.11
C ARG A 267 2.99 -6.37 4.34
N ARG A 268 4.05 -6.17 5.11
CA ARG A 268 5.00 -7.19 5.52
C ARG A 268 5.06 -7.16 7.04
N THR A 269 5.20 -8.30 7.68
CA THR A 269 5.43 -8.32 9.12
C THR A 269 6.89 -7.98 9.36
N VAL A 270 7.14 -6.88 10.06
CA VAL A 270 8.49 -6.39 10.35
C VAL A 270 8.69 -6.49 11.85
N VAL A 271 9.76 -7.16 12.26
CA VAL A 271 10.20 -7.27 13.65
C VAL A 271 11.61 -6.70 13.79
N GLU A 272 11.95 -6.24 14.99
CA GLU A 272 13.33 -5.82 15.30
C GLU A 272 14.02 -6.90 16.12
N ARG A 273 15.10 -7.47 15.57
CA ARG A 273 15.92 -8.49 16.24
C ARG A 273 17.35 -8.00 16.36
N ASN A 274 17.83 -7.85 17.58
CA ASN A 274 19.18 -7.34 17.87
C ASN A 274 19.46 -5.97 17.20
N GLY A 275 18.44 -5.10 17.16
CA GLY A 275 18.51 -3.77 16.53
C GLY A 275 18.57 -3.79 15.00
N VAL A 276 18.19 -4.91 14.36
CA VAL A 276 18.10 -5.04 12.90
C VAL A 276 16.65 -5.32 12.55
N LEU A 277 16.08 -4.56 11.63
CA LEU A 277 14.74 -4.83 11.12
C LEU A 277 14.77 -6.06 10.19
N GLU A 278 13.78 -6.95 10.33
CA GLU A 278 13.67 -8.18 9.54
C GLU A 278 12.21 -8.42 9.14
N ILE A 279 12.01 -8.84 7.88
CA ILE A 279 10.71 -9.29 7.40
C ILE A 279 10.52 -10.76 7.77
N VAL A 280 9.45 -11.05 8.50
CA VAL A 280 9.11 -12.41 8.95
C VAL A 280 7.74 -12.83 8.41
N ASP A 281 7.50 -14.13 8.40
CA ASP A 281 6.16 -14.68 8.21
C ASP A 281 5.28 -14.32 9.43
N GLU A 282 4.00 -13.98 9.21
CA GLU A 282 3.03 -13.72 10.28
C GLU A 282 2.94 -14.87 11.29
N SER A 283 3.13 -16.11 10.85
CA SER A 283 3.13 -17.30 11.70
C SER A 283 4.37 -17.46 12.57
N MET A 284 5.48 -16.79 12.23
CA MET A 284 6.77 -16.86 12.94
C MET A 284 7.02 -15.68 13.88
N ALA A 285 6.05 -14.77 14.01
CA ALA A 285 6.17 -13.53 14.79
C ALA A 285 5.87 -13.71 16.30
N GLY A 286 5.81 -14.94 16.81
CA GLY A 286 5.51 -15.19 18.23
C GLY A 286 6.56 -14.61 19.19
N ASP A 287 6.08 -13.91 20.23
CA ASP A 287 6.79 -13.27 21.37
C ASP A 287 7.83 -12.16 21.07
N ASP A 288 8.12 -11.84 19.81
CA ASP A 288 9.01 -10.73 19.44
C ASP A 288 8.31 -9.34 19.56
N GLU A 289 9.09 -8.30 19.86
CA GLU A 289 8.62 -6.92 20.03
C GLU A 289 8.09 -6.37 18.69
N PHE A 290 6.77 -6.45 18.48
CA PHE A 290 6.12 -5.95 17.27
C PHE A 290 6.26 -4.44 17.14
N ILE A 291 6.80 -3.98 16.01
CA ILE A 291 6.60 -2.59 15.58
C ILE A 291 5.19 -2.48 15.00
N THR A 292 4.19 -2.50 15.88
CA THR A 292 2.77 -2.41 15.50
C THR A 292 2.43 -0.97 15.11
N PRO A 293 1.74 -0.72 13.99
CA PRO A 293 1.17 0.60 13.72
C PRO A 293 0.20 0.96 14.83
N GLN A 294 0.39 2.12 15.49
CA GLN A 294 -0.64 2.68 16.37
C GLN A 294 -1.89 2.98 15.52
N ARG A 295 -2.86 2.06 15.54
CA ARG A 295 -4.21 2.29 15.00
C ARG A 295 -4.93 3.30 15.90
N THR A 296 -4.70 4.57 15.70
CA THR A 296 -5.59 5.61 16.22
C THR A 296 -6.64 5.91 15.15
N ILE A 297 -7.68 5.07 15.08
CA ILE A 297 -8.91 5.45 14.39
C ILE A 297 -9.62 6.45 15.30
N ALA A 298 -9.18 7.71 15.27
CA ALA A 298 -9.98 8.80 15.79
C ALA A 298 -11.18 8.97 14.85
N ARG A 299 -12.36 8.54 15.31
CA ARG A 299 -13.63 8.92 14.70
C ARG A 299 -13.69 10.45 14.67
N HIS A 300 -13.61 11.03 13.48
CA HIS A 300 -14.10 12.39 13.28
C HIS A 300 -15.60 12.30 13.08
N ASP A 301 -16.33 12.45 14.18
CA ASP A 301 -17.72 12.89 14.14
C ASP A 301 -17.72 14.31 13.56
N ARG A 302 -18.19 14.44 12.32
CA ARG A 302 -18.72 15.70 11.79
C ARG A 302 -20.20 15.50 11.60
N HIS A 303 -20.98 16.05 12.52
CA HIS A 303 -22.36 16.39 12.25
C HIS A 303 -22.49 17.92 12.22
N ASP A 304 -23.30 18.33 11.26
CA ASP A 304 -23.66 19.66 10.81
C ASP A 304 -24.01 20.69 11.89
N SER A 305 -23.72 21.95 11.58
CA SER A 305 -24.74 22.99 11.50
C SER A 305 -24.11 24.31 11.09
N GLU A 306 -24.51 24.88 9.95
CA GLU A 306 -24.97 26.28 9.86
C GLU A 306 -25.35 26.64 8.41
N TYR A 307 -26.60 26.34 8.08
CA TYR A 307 -27.39 27.14 7.14
C TYR A 307 -28.09 28.20 7.99
N GLY A 308 -27.79 29.49 7.77
CA GLY A 308 -28.44 30.53 8.58
C GLY A 308 -28.07 31.99 8.33
N LYS A 309 -28.60 32.54 7.22
CA LYS A 309 -29.16 33.90 7.09
C LYS A 309 -28.24 35.15 7.01
N ARG A 310 -28.51 35.90 5.92
CA ARG A 310 -28.68 37.37 5.80
C ARG A 310 -27.43 38.23 6.11
N SER A 311 -26.99 39.15 5.26
CA SER A 311 -27.72 40.07 4.38
C SER A 311 -26.87 40.44 3.17
#